data_AF-A0A959HTG5-F1
#
_entry.id   AF-A0A959HTG5-F1
#
_cell.length_a   1.000
_cell.length_b   1.000
_cell.length_c   1.000
_cell.angle_alpha   90.00
_cell.angle_beta   90.00
_cell.angle_gamma   90.00
#
_symmetry.space_group_name_H-M   'P 1'
#
loop_
_entity.id
_entity.type
_entity.pdbx_description
1 polymer ?
#
loop_
_entity_poly.entity_id
_entity_poly.type
_entity_poly.pdbx_seq_one_letter_code
_entity_poly.pdbx_strand_id
1 'polypeptide(L)'
;MKVFNLLFLSSLLCCLFALTSCEKEDDKPVVEQGKILPNGSTLEGDLSSNIVLSEGNTYFLRGGVHVKSGNILTIQKGVTVKSDPNEPTPAYLLIEPGAKISAIGTMDAPIVFTSGKSDPKVQDWGGIILCGKAVLNVAGGSAVSEMGGIPYGGTDDQDNSGIIQYVRVEYTGQKASNDKEHNGFTFEGVGSGTIVDHIAVYKGADDGIEFFGGTVNVKYAFVYGAQDDNFDWTYGWRGKGQHWVAIQVSDAADRGIEADNNGDNQVAFPYSDPLISNVTLIGAKINNETRAIKLREGTKGRIYNVVVYGFDKGVEVEHDPTLDNMNKGALILANSYIGNTSPWSFKKSDGTKVNESVFTSSEYFNIVKESNASPEFLSNVFIGVHSTNAKDPKQLDNWFDTANFIGAVNPNNNWTDKWTRFE
;
A
#
# COMPACT_ATOMS: atom_id res chain seq x y z
N MET A 1 25.78 -8.17 87.15
CA MET A 1 24.67 -7.57 86.38
C MET A 1 25.02 -7.72 84.90
N LYS A 2 24.16 -8.38 84.13
CA LYS A 2 24.47 -9.07 82.86
C LYS A 2 24.12 -8.19 81.64
N VAL A 3 24.98 -8.31 80.62
CA VAL A 3 24.73 -8.24 79.16
C VAL A 3 24.42 -6.87 78.53
N PHE A 4 25.23 -6.47 77.55
CA PHE A 4 24.72 -5.82 76.33
C PHE A 4 25.54 -6.25 75.09
N ASN A 5 24.88 -7.10 74.28
CA ASN A 5 25.05 -7.38 72.85
C ASN A 5 24.80 -6.09 72.02
N LEU A 6 25.08 -5.91 70.73
CA LEU A 6 25.82 -6.55 69.64
C LEU A 6 25.68 -5.54 68.45
N LEU A 7 26.60 -5.63 67.48
CA LEU A 7 26.69 -4.95 66.16
C LEU A 7 25.38 -4.52 65.45
N PHE A 8 25.42 -3.44 64.65
CA PHE A 8 25.47 -3.53 63.17
C PHE A 8 25.73 -2.19 62.45
N LEU A 9 26.38 -2.33 61.30
CA LEU A 9 26.94 -1.36 60.37
C LEU A 9 25.87 -0.90 59.34
N SER A 10 25.74 0.39 59.05
CA SER A 10 25.35 0.88 57.70
C SER A 10 25.74 2.35 57.52
N SER A 11 26.72 2.59 56.64
CA SER A 11 27.16 3.92 56.21
C SER A 11 26.43 4.29 54.92
N LEU A 12 25.58 5.31 55.00
CA LEU A 12 24.90 5.90 53.84
C LEU A 12 25.86 6.91 53.19
N LEU A 13 26.43 6.54 52.03
CA LEU A 13 27.26 7.42 51.21
C LEU A 13 26.36 8.15 50.21
N CYS A 14 26.14 9.46 50.44
CA CYS A 14 25.54 10.36 49.47
C CYS A 14 26.51 10.60 48.31
N CYS A 15 26.26 9.99 47.16
CA CYS A 15 26.83 10.41 45.88
C CYS A 15 25.82 11.28 45.14
N LEU A 16 26.21 12.53 44.85
CA LEU A 16 25.53 13.42 43.94
C LEU A 16 25.41 12.76 42.55
N PHE A 17 24.18 12.52 42.11
CA PHE A 17 23.90 12.37 40.68
C PHE A 17 23.52 13.75 40.14
N ALA A 18 24.35 14.27 39.24
CA ALA A 18 23.98 15.40 38.40
C ALA A 18 22.81 14.96 37.52
N LEU A 19 21.64 15.57 37.70
CA LEU A 19 20.52 15.44 36.78
C LEU A 19 20.84 16.26 35.53
N THR A 20 21.32 15.60 34.48
CA THR A 20 21.29 16.15 33.13
C THR A 20 19.85 16.03 32.63
N SER A 21 19.12 17.13 32.66
CA SER A 21 17.82 17.26 31.98
C SER A 21 18.05 17.14 30.47
N CYS A 22 17.87 15.94 29.91
CA CYS A 22 17.56 15.83 28.49
C CYS A 22 16.13 16.30 28.31
N GLU A 23 15.96 17.56 27.91
CA GLU A 23 14.72 17.99 27.27
C GLU A 23 14.52 17.07 26.05
N LYS A 24 13.36 16.40 26.01
CA LYS A 24 12.89 15.77 24.78
C LYS A 24 12.66 16.90 23.80
N GLU A 25 13.51 17.03 22.80
CA GLU A 25 13.16 17.78 21.60
C GLU A 25 11.95 17.09 20.99
N ASP A 26 10.85 17.84 20.90
CA ASP A 26 9.66 17.46 20.14
C ASP A 26 10.05 17.02 18.73
N ASP A 27 9.36 15.99 18.23
CA ASP A 27 9.39 15.48 16.84
C ASP A 27 9.09 16.61 15.84
N LYS A 28 10.10 17.44 15.56
CA LYS A 28 10.13 18.28 14.38
C LYS A 28 10.65 17.43 13.23
N PRO A 29 10.02 17.47 12.04
CA PRO A 29 10.59 16.81 10.87
C PRO A 29 11.99 17.42 10.65
N VAL A 30 13.02 16.58 10.75
CA VAL A 30 14.39 16.95 10.48
C VAL A 30 14.46 17.35 9.00
N VAL A 31 14.63 18.64 8.72
CA VAL A 31 15.03 19.09 7.39
C VAL A 31 16.47 18.65 7.21
N GLU A 32 16.68 17.46 6.66
CA GLU A 32 18.03 16.95 6.44
C GLU A 32 18.79 17.79 5.40
N GLN A 33 20.08 18.01 5.69
CA GLN A 33 20.97 18.78 4.82
C GLN A 33 21.18 18.03 3.50
N GLY A 34 20.63 18.58 2.42
CA GLY A 34 20.84 18.12 1.05
C GLY A 34 20.99 19.27 0.07
N LYS A 35 21.48 18.98 -1.13
CA LYS A 35 21.56 19.97 -2.22
C LYS A 35 20.15 20.35 -2.64
N ILE A 36 19.78 21.60 -2.37
CA ILE A 36 18.52 22.19 -2.82
C ILE A 36 18.60 22.44 -4.33
N LEU A 37 17.69 21.84 -5.10
CA LEU A 37 17.63 22.07 -6.54
C LEU A 37 16.80 23.33 -6.85
N PRO A 38 17.27 24.19 -7.77
CA PRO A 38 16.48 25.32 -8.28
C PRO A 38 15.15 24.86 -8.90
N ASN A 39 14.11 25.69 -8.82
CA ASN A 39 12.85 25.45 -9.52
C ASN A 39 13.08 25.21 -11.02
N GLY A 40 12.39 24.22 -11.59
CA GLY A 40 12.54 23.80 -12.98
C GLY A 40 13.72 22.87 -13.26
N SER A 41 14.46 22.43 -12.24
CA SER A 41 15.54 21.45 -12.42
C SER A 41 15.02 20.08 -12.84
N THR A 42 15.84 19.35 -13.60
CA THR A 42 15.60 17.95 -13.96
C THR A 42 16.40 17.03 -13.02
N LEU A 43 15.74 16.00 -12.48
CA LEU A 43 16.35 14.85 -11.86
C LEU A 43 16.58 13.79 -12.94
N GLU A 44 17.79 13.27 -13.04
CA GLU A 44 18.17 12.25 -14.03
C GLU A 44 19.27 11.34 -13.48
N GLY A 45 19.21 10.04 -13.81
CA GLY A 45 20.21 9.04 -13.42
C GLY A 45 20.35 8.83 -11.92
N ASP A 46 21.59 8.57 -11.49
CA ASP A 46 21.92 8.21 -10.11
C ASP A 46 22.05 9.45 -9.20
N LEU A 47 21.13 9.60 -8.24
CA LEU A 47 21.21 10.60 -7.18
C LEU A 47 22.15 10.09 -6.07
N SER A 48 23.44 10.41 -6.23
CA SER A 48 24.53 10.00 -5.32
C SER A 48 24.83 10.99 -4.19
N SER A 49 23.88 11.89 -3.90
CA SER A 49 23.94 12.84 -2.78
C SER A 49 22.52 13.14 -2.30
N ASN A 50 22.35 13.58 -1.06
CA ASN A 50 21.06 14.09 -0.58
C ASN A 50 20.56 15.24 -1.47
N ILE A 51 19.31 15.16 -1.91
CA ILE A 51 18.64 16.13 -2.78
C ILE A 51 17.39 16.66 -2.07
N VAL A 52 17.14 17.97 -2.21
CA VAL A 52 15.93 18.62 -1.69
C VAL A 52 15.17 19.32 -2.81
N LEU A 53 13.89 18.96 -2.97
CA LEU A 53 12.91 19.64 -3.80
C LEU A 53 12.07 20.55 -2.90
N SER A 54 12.17 21.87 -3.10
CA SER A 54 11.56 22.86 -2.21
C SER A 54 10.09 23.11 -2.51
N GLU A 55 9.32 23.41 -1.46
CA GLU A 55 7.87 23.60 -1.48
C GLU A 55 7.40 24.53 -2.61
N GLY A 56 6.28 24.17 -3.24
CA GLY A 56 5.60 24.97 -4.27
C GLY A 56 6.30 25.03 -5.64
N ASN A 57 7.47 24.40 -5.79
CA ASN A 57 8.20 24.38 -7.05
C ASN A 57 7.78 23.22 -7.95
N THR A 58 8.12 23.35 -9.23
CA THR A 58 7.99 22.29 -10.24
C THR A 58 9.36 21.76 -10.63
N TYR A 59 9.49 20.44 -10.71
CA TYR A 59 10.70 19.75 -11.14
C TYR A 59 10.38 18.76 -12.26
N PHE A 60 11.41 18.29 -12.96
CA PHE A 60 11.27 17.30 -14.02
C PHE A 60 12.00 16.01 -13.66
N LEU A 61 11.48 14.88 -14.08
CA LEU A 61 12.11 13.57 -14.02
C LEU A 61 12.58 13.22 -15.44
N ARG A 62 13.76 12.62 -15.61
CA ARG A 62 14.23 12.09 -16.89
C ARG A 62 14.92 10.74 -16.74
N GLY A 63 14.43 9.75 -17.49
CA GLY A 63 14.89 8.38 -17.46
C GLY A 63 14.62 7.70 -16.11
N GLY A 64 15.29 6.57 -15.88
CA GLY A 64 15.36 5.97 -14.56
C GLY A 64 16.14 6.87 -13.60
N VAL A 65 15.46 7.45 -12.62
CA VAL A 65 16.08 8.25 -11.55
C VAL A 65 16.22 7.36 -10.32
N HIS A 66 17.46 7.07 -9.94
CA HIS A 66 17.78 6.15 -8.85
C HIS A 66 18.33 6.92 -7.65
N VAL A 67 17.64 6.87 -6.52
CA VAL A 67 18.22 7.34 -5.25
C VAL A 67 19.13 6.25 -4.73
N LYS A 68 20.44 6.52 -4.69
CA LYS A 68 21.46 5.53 -4.35
C LYS A 68 21.55 5.33 -2.85
N SER A 69 21.91 4.11 -2.45
CA SER A 69 22.09 3.72 -1.05
C SER A 69 22.88 4.76 -0.24
N GLY A 70 22.40 5.09 0.96
CA GLY A 70 22.99 6.12 1.83
C GLY A 70 22.55 7.57 1.52
N ASN A 71 21.74 7.79 0.47
CA ASN A 71 21.22 9.12 0.12
C ASN A 71 19.71 9.22 0.30
N ILE A 72 19.25 10.46 0.41
CA ILE A 72 17.85 10.79 0.67
C ILE A 72 17.35 11.80 -0.35
N LEU A 73 16.21 11.49 -0.97
CA LEU A 73 15.42 12.44 -1.76
C LEU A 73 14.34 13.05 -0.87
N THR A 74 14.50 14.33 -0.52
CA THR A 74 13.50 15.09 0.25
C THR A 74 12.64 15.90 -0.70
N ILE A 75 11.32 15.76 -0.57
CA ILE A 75 10.32 16.47 -1.37
C ILE A 75 9.35 17.14 -0.40
N GLN A 76 9.39 18.46 -0.39
CA GLN A 76 8.51 19.25 0.46
C GLN A 76 7.09 19.32 -0.13
N LYS A 77 6.11 19.62 0.73
CA LYS A 77 4.71 19.76 0.35
C LYS A 77 4.49 20.69 -0.85
N GLY A 78 3.44 20.44 -1.62
CA GLY A 78 3.06 21.25 -2.79
C GLY A 78 4.02 21.18 -3.98
N VAL A 79 5.08 20.35 -3.94
CA VAL A 79 5.94 20.11 -5.10
C VAL A 79 5.18 19.37 -6.20
N THR A 80 5.37 19.80 -7.44
CA THR A 80 4.99 19.03 -8.63
C THR A 80 6.23 18.48 -9.33
N VAL A 81 6.30 17.18 -9.56
CA VAL A 81 7.31 16.53 -10.39
C VAL A 81 6.65 16.07 -11.68
N LYS A 82 7.22 16.43 -12.82
CA LYS A 82 6.71 16.03 -14.14
C LYS A 82 7.69 15.12 -14.85
N SER A 83 7.24 14.08 -15.55
CA SER A 83 8.13 13.42 -16.54
C SER A 83 8.59 14.43 -17.59
N ASP A 84 9.74 14.23 -18.22
CA ASP A 84 10.14 15.11 -19.32
C ASP A 84 9.26 14.81 -20.55
N PRO A 85 8.60 15.83 -21.15
CA PRO A 85 7.70 15.62 -22.28
C PRO A 85 8.39 15.08 -23.55
N ASN A 86 9.72 15.18 -23.64
CA ASN A 86 10.49 14.81 -24.82
C ASN A 86 11.37 13.57 -24.57
N GLU A 87 11.01 12.71 -23.63
CA GLU A 87 11.90 11.64 -23.21
C GLU A 87 12.19 10.57 -24.27
N PRO A 88 13.47 10.20 -24.45
CA PRO A 88 13.86 9.06 -25.28
C PRO A 88 13.73 7.72 -24.54
N THR A 89 13.63 7.73 -23.20
CA THR A 89 13.66 6.54 -22.33
C THR A 89 12.54 6.61 -21.30
N PRO A 90 12.13 5.47 -20.70
CA PRO A 90 11.14 5.47 -19.63
C PRO A 90 11.54 6.28 -18.40
N ALA A 91 10.65 7.17 -17.94
CA ALA A 91 10.86 8.00 -16.76
C ALA A 91 10.30 7.30 -15.52
N TYR A 92 11.08 7.04 -14.48
CA TYR A 92 10.57 6.48 -13.23
C TYR A 92 11.46 6.87 -12.04
N LEU A 93 10.91 6.86 -10.84
CA LEU A 93 11.67 7.09 -9.62
C LEU A 93 11.86 5.77 -8.88
N LEU A 94 13.12 5.40 -8.64
CA LEU A 94 13.48 4.19 -7.90
C LEU A 94 14.29 4.56 -6.65
N ILE A 95 13.84 4.08 -5.50
CA ILE A 95 14.56 4.19 -4.21
C ILE A 95 15.27 2.86 -3.96
N GLU A 96 16.59 2.82 -4.08
CA GLU A 96 17.36 1.58 -3.93
C GLU A 96 17.44 1.13 -2.46
N PRO A 97 17.76 -0.16 -2.18
CA PRO A 97 17.92 -0.62 -0.81
C PRO A 97 18.93 0.20 -0.01
N GLY A 98 18.49 0.75 1.12
CA GLY A 98 19.29 1.62 1.98
C GLY A 98 19.35 3.10 1.55
N ALA A 99 18.69 3.48 0.46
CA ALA A 99 18.32 4.87 0.21
C ALA A 99 16.99 5.20 0.90
N LYS A 100 16.63 6.49 0.96
CA LYS A 100 15.31 6.90 1.47
C LYS A 100 14.64 7.97 0.62
N ILE A 101 13.31 8.01 0.71
CA ILE A 101 12.49 9.13 0.28
C ILE A 101 11.85 9.82 1.50
N SER A 102 11.83 11.14 1.51
CA SER A 102 11.07 11.93 2.48
C SER A 102 10.15 12.86 1.70
N ALA A 103 9.01 12.33 1.27
CA ALA A 103 8.00 13.03 0.49
C ALA A 103 6.78 13.30 1.39
N ILE A 104 6.72 14.49 1.98
CA ILE A 104 5.73 14.85 3.00
C ILE A 104 4.89 16.02 2.49
N GLY A 105 3.79 15.69 1.82
CA GLY A 105 2.73 16.61 1.42
C GLY A 105 1.73 16.87 2.53
N THR A 106 0.66 17.57 2.18
CA THR A 106 -0.52 17.76 3.05
C THR A 106 -1.79 17.67 2.21
N MET A 107 -2.96 17.53 2.85
CA MET A 107 -4.25 17.56 2.16
C MET A 107 -4.45 18.82 1.29
N ASP A 108 -4.01 19.99 1.77
CA ASP A 108 -4.15 21.26 1.01
C ASP A 108 -2.99 21.52 0.04
N ALA A 109 -1.88 20.80 0.18
CA ALA A 109 -0.68 20.93 -0.66
C ALA A 109 -0.02 19.55 -0.88
N PRO A 110 -0.67 18.66 -1.66
CA PRO A 110 -0.10 17.34 -1.94
C PRO A 110 1.15 17.46 -2.81
N ILE A 111 1.99 16.44 -2.75
CA ILE A 111 3.07 16.26 -3.73
C ILE A 111 2.47 15.52 -4.93
N VAL A 112 2.68 16.03 -6.13
CA VAL A 112 2.09 15.47 -7.36
C VAL A 112 3.20 15.05 -8.31
N PHE A 113 3.24 13.78 -8.68
CA PHE A 113 4.02 13.26 -9.80
C PHE A 113 3.08 13.02 -10.98
N THR A 114 3.39 13.59 -12.15
CA THR A 114 2.47 13.55 -13.30
C THR A 114 3.21 13.63 -14.64
N SER A 115 2.48 13.53 -15.74
CA SER A 115 3.03 13.69 -17.10
C SER A 115 3.54 15.11 -17.36
N GLY A 116 4.67 15.21 -18.06
CA GLY A 116 5.14 16.49 -18.63
C GLY A 116 4.42 16.94 -19.89
N LYS A 117 3.63 16.06 -20.52
CA LYS A 117 2.98 16.34 -21.80
C LYS A 117 1.79 17.30 -21.65
N SER A 118 1.45 17.99 -22.73
CA SER A 118 0.30 18.91 -22.77
C SER A 118 -1.06 18.21 -22.79
N ASP A 119 -1.11 16.94 -23.21
CA ASP A 119 -2.28 16.06 -23.14
C ASP A 119 -1.90 14.76 -22.42
N PRO A 120 -1.94 14.73 -21.08
CA PRO A 120 -1.55 13.57 -20.29
C PRO A 120 -2.37 12.31 -20.59
N LYS A 121 -1.67 11.18 -20.75
CA LYS A 121 -2.25 9.84 -20.96
C LYS A 121 -1.55 8.83 -20.06
N VAL A 122 -2.26 7.75 -19.73
CA VAL A 122 -1.65 6.55 -19.15
C VAL A 122 -0.39 6.15 -19.95
N GLN A 123 0.59 5.51 -19.29
CA GLN A 123 1.90 5.18 -19.85
C GLN A 123 2.85 6.36 -20.13
N ASP A 124 2.51 7.58 -19.71
CA ASP A 124 3.37 8.74 -19.94
C ASP A 124 4.67 8.72 -19.10
N TRP A 125 4.69 7.91 -18.03
CA TRP A 125 5.86 7.60 -17.23
C TRP A 125 5.63 6.32 -16.41
N GLY A 126 6.67 5.83 -15.75
CA GLY A 126 6.69 4.57 -15.04
C GLY A 126 5.89 4.61 -13.74
N GLY A 127 6.35 5.36 -12.75
CA GLY A 127 5.77 5.37 -11.40
C GLY A 127 6.86 5.53 -10.34
N ILE A 128 6.53 5.17 -9.09
CA ILE A 128 7.46 5.20 -7.96
C ILE A 128 7.69 3.79 -7.44
N ILE A 129 8.97 3.38 -7.38
CA ILE A 129 9.41 2.06 -6.95
C ILE A 129 10.28 2.18 -5.71
N LEU A 130 9.96 1.44 -4.65
CA LEU A 130 10.75 1.38 -3.42
C LEU A 130 11.28 -0.03 -3.24
N CYS A 131 12.60 -0.18 -3.27
CA CYS A 131 13.29 -1.42 -3.01
C CYS A 131 13.81 -1.43 -1.57
N GLY A 132 13.32 -2.37 -0.75
CA GLY A 132 13.69 -2.53 0.65
C GLY A 132 14.48 -3.81 0.94
N LYS A 133 14.68 -4.07 2.23
CA LYS A 133 15.47 -5.19 2.76
C LYS A 133 14.67 -6.21 3.57
N ALA A 134 13.33 -6.13 3.52
CA ALA A 134 12.44 -7.03 4.24
C ALA A 134 12.35 -8.42 3.60
N VAL A 135 11.83 -9.38 4.35
CA VAL A 135 11.80 -10.78 3.93
C VAL A 135 10.78 -11.01 2.82
N LEU A 136 11.21 -11.74 1.79
CA LEU A 136 10.41 -12.29 0.70
C LEU A 136 10.26 -13.81 0.86
N ASN A 137 9.27 -14.41 0.21
CA ASN A 137 9.14 -15.88 0.12
C ASN A 137 9.70 -16.47 -1.19
N VAL A 138 10.48 -15.68 -1.94
CA VAL A 138 11.19 -16.12 -3.15
C VAL A 138 12.43 -16.94 -2.77
N ALA A 139 12.79 -17.92 -3.60
CA ALA A 139 13.97 -18.75 -3.39
C ALA A 139 15.24 -17.89 -3.25
N GLY A 140 15.99 -18.09 -2.16
CA GLY A 140 17.19 -17.30 -1.85
C GLY A 140 16.91 -15.99 -1.10
N GLY A 141 15.64 -15.61 -0.90
CA GLY A 141 15.26 -14.44 -0.09
C GLY A 141 15.51 -13.08 -0.76
N SER A 142 15.83 -13.07 -2.05
CA SER A 142 16.06 -11.86 -2.84
C SER A 142 15.52 -12.04 -4.25
N ALA A 143 14.96 -10.97 -4.81
CA ALA A 143 14.50 -10.88 -6.18
C ALA A 143 15.15 -9.64 -6.84
N VAL A 144 14.93 -9.48 -8.15
CA VAL A 144 15.45 -8.33 -8.91
C VAL A 144 14.27 -7.52 -9.40
N SER A 145 14.29 -6.22 -9.15
CA SER A 145 13.27 -5.29 -9.63
C SER A 145 13.13 -5.40 -11.14
N GLU A 146 11.89 -5.42 -11.60
CA GLU A 146 11.59 -5.46 -13.03
C GLU A 146 12.15 -4.24 -13.76
N MET A 147 12.29 -3.14 -13.03
CA MET A 147 12.78 -1.85 -13.51
C MET A 147 14.15 -1.55 -12.89
N GLY A 148 15.08 -1.05 -13.70
CA GLY A 148 16.42 -0.69 -13.22
C GLY A 148 17.33 -1.86 -12.80
N GLY A 149 16.83 -3.10 -12.70
CA GLY A 149 17.62 -4.29 -12.41
C GLY A 149 18.22 -4.32 -11.00
N ILE A 150 17.55 -3.69 -10.04
CA ILE A 150 18.05 -3.53 -8.67
C ILE A 150 17.63 -4.74 -7.82
N PRO A 151 18.56 -5.44 -7.15
CA PRO A 151 18.20 -6.51 -6.23
C PRO A 151 17.51 -5.95 -4.98
N TYR A 152 16.45 -6.60 -4.53
CA TYR A 152 15.72 -6.24 -3.31
C TYR A 152 15.42 -7.48 -2.46
N GLY A 153 14.90 -7.24 -1.25
CA GLY A 153 14.66 -8.29 -0.25
C GLY A 153 15.84 -8.48 0.70
N GLY A 154 15.61 -9.25 1.75
CA GLY A 154 16.62 -9.49 2.77
C GLY A 154 16.02 -10.14 4.01
N THR A 155 16.48 -9.70 5.18
CA THR A 155 16.09 -10.27 6.48
C THR A 155 15.58 -9.22 7.46
N ASP A 156 15.40 -7.97 7.04
CA ASP A 156 15.07 -6.86 7.91
C ASP A 156 13.62 -6.38 7.69
N ASP A 157 12.67 -7.02 8.38
CA ASP A 157 11.26 -6.63 8.34
C ASP A 157 11.00 -5.25 9.01
N GLN A 158 12.02 -4.63 9.62
CA GLN A 158 11.96 -3.27 10.18
C GLN A 158 12.71 -2.24 9.32
N ASP A 159 13.13 -2.63 8.10
CA ASP A 159 13.76 -1.73 7.14
C ASP A 159 12.91 -0.47 6.92
N ASN A 160 13.60 0.66 6.73
CA ASN A 160 13.01 1.97 6.63
C ASN A 160 13.52 2.68 5.37
N SER A 161 12.68 2.66 4.33
CA SER A 161 12.87 3.35 3.05
C SER A 161 12.37 4.80 3.08
N GLY A 162 11.90 5.29 4.23
CA GLY A 162 11.52 6.68 4.47
C GLY A 162 10.02 6.91 4.67
N ILE A 163 9.52 8.04 4.19
CA ILE A 163 8.15 8.53 4.41
C ILE A 163 7.56 9.00 3.07
N ILE A 164 6.37 8.50 2.76
CA ILE A 164 5.52 8.97 1.66
C ILE A 164 4.18 9.36 2.27
N GLN A 165 3.90 10.67 2.28
CA GLN A 165 2.67 11.22 2.82
C GLN A 165 2.01 12.24 1.91
N TYR A 166 0.71 12.10 1.63
CA TYR A 166 -0.05 12.96 0.70
C TYR A 166 0.65 13.09 -0.67
N VAL A 167 0.96 11.94 -1.26
CA VAL A 167 1.61 11.85 -2.57
C VAL A 167 0.65 11.27 -3.59
N ARG A 168 0.48 11.97 -4.71
CA ARG A 168 -0.34 11.53 -5.84
C ARG A 168 0.52 11.27 -7.07
N VAL A 169 0.40 10.09 -7.65
CA VAL A 169 0.99 9.73 -8.95
C VAL A 169 -0.14 9.69 -9.99
N GLU A 170 0.10 10.27 -11.16
CA GLU A 170 -0.91 10.37 -12.22
C GLU A 170 -0.33 9.88 -13.54
N TYR A 171 -1.08 9.12 -14.34
CA TYR A 171 -0.68 8.76 -15.71
C TYR A 171 0.53 7.82 -15.80
N THR A 172 0.68 6.94 -14.80
CA THR A 172 1.71 5.88 -14.73
C THR A 172 1.40 4.73 -15.69
N GLY A 173 2.17 3.63 -15.65
CA GLY A 173 1.89 2.47 -16.50
C GLY A 173 2.86 2.25 -17.64
N GLN A 174 4.02 2.89 -17.71
CA GLN A 174 4.82 2.78 -18.93
C GLN A 174 5.35 1.35 -19.16
N LYS A 175 5.17 0.82 -20.37
CA LYS A 175 5.74 -0.47 -20.78
C LYS A 175 7.26 -0.42 -20.87
N ALA A 176 7.93 -1.31 -20.14
CA ALA A 176 9.37 -1.53 -20.24
C ALA A 176 9.71 -2.61 -21.30
N SER A 177 8.82 -3.60 -21.47
CA SER A 177 8.89 -4.59 -22.54
C SER A 177 7.49 -5.11 -22.89
N ASN A 178 7.38 -6.15 -23.73
CA ASN A 178 6.07 -6.76 -24.03
C ASN A 178 5.41 -7.42 -22.81
N ASP A 179 6.23 -7.85 -21.85
CA ASP A 179 5.81 -8.65 -20.69
C ASP A 179 6.08 -7.94 -19.35
N LYS A 180 6.53 -6.68 -19.37
CA LYS A 180 6.87 -5.91 -18.18
C LYS A 180 6.38 -4.48 -18.32
N GLU A 181 5.60 -4.03 -17.36
CA GLU A 181 4.98 -2.70 -17.31
C GLU A 181 5.12 -2.15 -15.88
N HIS A 182 5.05 -0.82 -15.73
CA HIS A 182 5.28 -0.17 -14.44
C HIS A 182 3.95 0.10 -13.73
N ASN A 183 3.92 0.03 -12.40
CA ASN A 183 2.73 0.31 -11.61
C ASN A 183 2.66 1.79 -11.17
N GLY A 184 1.58 2.19 -10.50
CA GLY A 184 1.51 3.48 -9.81
C GLY A 184 2.56 3.59 -8.69
N PHE A 185 2.41 2.74 -7.67
CA PHE A 185 3.40 2.54 -6.62
C PHE A 185 3.79 1.07 -6.55
N THR A 186 5.09 0.79 -6.51
CA THR A 186 5.62 -0.56 -6.35
C THR A 186 6.44 -0.65 -5.06
N PHE A 187 6.05 -1.57 -4.17
CA PHE A 187 6.75 -1.82 -2.90
C PHE A 187 7.44 -3.18 -2.93
N GLU A 188 8.74 -3.16 -3.20
CA GLU A 188 9.56 -4.36 -3.36
C GLU A 188 10.35 -4.67 -2.09
N GLY A 189 9.87 -5.61 -1.27
CA GLY A 189 10.54 -5.98 -0.02
C GLY A 189 10.67 -4.82 0.97
N VAL A 190 9.72 -3.90 1.00
CA VAL A 190 9.76 -2.72 1.87
C VAL A 190 9.38 -3.10 3.30
N GLY A 191 10.18 -2.64 4.27
CA GLY A 191 9.99 -2.93 5.69
C GLY A 191 8.96 -2.03 6.39
N SER A 192 8.50 -2.49 7.54
CA SER A 192 7.49 -1.82 8.38
C SER A 192 7.98 -0.55 9.07
N GLY A 193 9.29 -0.25 9.00
CA GLY A 193 9.86 1.02 9.43
C GLY A 193 9.57 2.17 8.46
N THR A 194 9.10 1.86 7.25
CA THR A 194 8.68 2.84 6.24
C THR A 194 7.26 3.32 6.50
N ILE A 195 7.02 4.63 6.42
CA ILE A 195 5.69 5.22 6.59
C ILE A 195 5.08 5.50 5.21
N VAL A 196 3.94 4.87 4.94
CA VAL A 196 3.14 5.12 3.74
C VAL A 196 1.73 5.48 4.18
N ASP A 197 1.36 6.74 3.98
CA ASP A 197 0.13 7.32 4.54
C ASP A 197 -0.47 8.35 3.56
N HIS A 198 -1.73 8.21 3.12
CA HIS A 198 -2.32 9.07 2.09
C HIS A 198 -1.53 9.04 0.76
N ILE A 199 -1.62 7.92 0.05
CA ILE A 199 -1.11 7.81 -1.33
C ILE A 199 -2.25 7.64 -2.33
N ALA A 200 -2.11 8.25 -3.51
CA ALA A 200 -3.13 8.20 -4.55
C ALA A 200 -2.55 7.92 -5.94
N VAL A 201 -3.27 7.12 -6.70
CA VAL A 201 -2.97 6.79 -8.10
C VAL A 201 -4.15 7.25 -8.95
N TYR A 202 -3.88 8.04 -9.99
CA TYR A 202 -4.88 8.50 -10.92
C TYR A 202 -4.50 8.10 -12.35
N LYS A 203 -5.31 7.22 -12.95
CA LYS A 203 -5.19 6.73 -14.33
C LYS A 203 -3.80 6.16 -14.62
N GLY A 204 -3.51 4.95 -14.12
CA GLY A 204 -2.35 4.15 -14.52
C GLY A 204 -2.73 3.13 -15.61
N ALA A 205 -1.78 2.71 -16.45
CA ALA A 205 -2.03 1.68 -17.48
C ALA A 205 -1.92 0.23 -16.98
N ASP A 206 -1.40 0.08 -15.77
CA ASP A 206 -1.11 -1.18 -15.09
C ASP A 206 -1.66 -1.07 -13.66
N ASP A 207 -1.13 -1.87 -12.74
CA ASP A 207 -1.55 -1.88 -11.36
C ASP A 207 -1.49 -0.50 -10.69
N GLY A 208 -2.48 -0.25 -9.83
CA GLY A 208 -2.50 0.93 -8.97
C GLY A 208 -1.33 0.88 -7.98
N ILE A 209 -1.39 -0.10 -7.07
CA ILE A 209 -0.40 -0.31 -6.02
C ILE A 209 -0.09 -1.79 -5.92
N GLU A 210 1.19 -2.15 -6.05
CA GLU A 210 1.63 -3.55 -5.99
C GLU A 210 2.68 -3.77 -4.89
N PHE A 211 2.53 -4.89 -4.18
CA PHE A 211 3.44 -5.32 -3.10
C PHE A 211 4.15 -6.62 -3.47
N PHE A 212 5.47 -6.56 -3.60
CA PHE A 212 6.33 -7.73 -3.77
C PHE A 212 7.00 -8.06 -2.44
N GLY A 213 6.32 -8.85 -1.60
CA GLY A 213 6.81 -9.25 -0.28
C GLY A 213 7.01 -8.09 0.70
N GLY A 214 7.76 -8.33 1.78
CA GLY A 214 8.00 -7.33 2.82
C GLY A 214 6.84 -7.14 3.81
N THR A 215 6.90 -6.04 4.57
CA THR A 215 6.04 -5.79 5.75
C THR A 215 5.54 -4.34 5.85
N VAL A 216 5.73 -3.53 4.80
CA VAL A 216 5.25 -2.14 4.78
C VAL A 216 3.76 -2.07 5.05
N ASN A 217 3.35 -1.09 5.87
CA ASN A 217 1.95 -0.81 6.14
C ASN A 217 1.51 0.43 5.36
N VAL A 218 0.28 0.42 4.83
CA VAL A 218 -0.28 1.54 4.05
C VAL A 218 -1.60 2.00 4.65
N LYS A 219 -1.62 3.22 5.17
CA LYS A 219 -2.84 3.86 5.69
C LYS A 219 -3.35 4.89 4.68
N TYR A 220 -4.64 4.89 4.36
CA TYR A 220 -5.25 5.79 3.37
C TYR A 220 -4.65 5.64 1.96
N ALA A 221 -5.25 4.78 1.13
CA ALA A 221 -4.83 4.57 -0.26
C ALA A 221 -6.00 4.79 -1.21
N PHE A 222 -5.78 5.53 -2.29
CA PHE A 222 -6.82 5.87 -3.26
C PHE A 222 -6.39 5.56 -4.68
N VAL A 223 -7.09 4.66 -5.36
CA VAL A 223 -6.80 4.29 -6.76
C VAL A 223 -8.00 4.62 -7.62
N TYR A 224 -7.79 5.40 -8.68
CA TYR A 224 -8.83 5.72 -9.65
C TYR A 224 -8.35 5.44 -11.07
N GLY A 225 -9.05 4.53 -11.74
CA GLY A 225 -8.84 4.25 -13.16
C GLY A 225 -7.51 3.61 -13.52
N ALA A 226 -6.92 2.81 -12.63
CA ALA A 226 -5.92 1.83 -13.04
C ALA A 226 -6.52 0.89 -14.10
N GLN A 227 -5.71 0.53 -15.09
CA GLN A 227 -6.12 -0.29 -16.24
C GLN A 227 -5.74 -1.76 -16.08
N ASP A 228 -5.14 -2.16 -14.95
CA ASP A 228 -5.06 -3.55 -14.51
C ASP A 228 -5.64 -3.68 -13.08
N ASP A 229 -4.90 -4.24 -12.13
CA ASP A 229 -5.38 -4.47 -10.77
C ASP A 229 -5.28 -3.20 -9.91
N ASN A 230 -6.23 -2.96 -9.01
CA ASN A 230 -6.15 -1.74 -8.19
C ASN A 230 -5.18 -1.88 -7.01
N PHE A 231 -5.18 -3.05 -6.39
CA PHE A 231 -4.18 -3.47 -5.41
C PHE A 231 -3.75 -4.90 -5.71
N ASP A 232 -2.45 -5.13 -5.81
CA ASP A 232 -1.88 -6.47 -6.01
C ASP A 232 -0.90 -6.77 -4.87
N TRP A 233 -0.87 -8.02 -4.39
CA TRP A 233 0.28 -8.50 -3.66
C TRP A 233 0.72 -9.92 -4.04
N THR A 234 2.03 -10.12 -3.95
CA THR A 234 2.68 -11.40 -4.07
C THR A 234 3.91 -11.48 -3.16
N TYR A 235 4.72 -12.52 -3.34
CA TYR A 235 6.01 -12.76 -2.70
C TYR A 235 6.03 -12.69 -1.17
N GLY A 236 4.91 -13.02 -0.56
CA GLY A 236 4.80 -13.16 0.89
C GLY A 236 4.62 -11.84 1.62
N TRP A 237 3.88 -10.86 1.07
CA TRP A 237 3.64 -9.59 1.75
C TRP A 237 2.82 -9.76 3.04
N ARG A 238 3.30 -9.15 4.14
CA ARG A 238 2.75 -9.33 5.51
C ARG A 238 2.45 -8.00 6.19
N GLY A 239 2.18 -6.97 5.39
CA GLY A 239 1.85 -5.63 5.87
C GLY A 239 0.42 -5.49 6.39
N LYS A 240 0.05 -4.24 6.67
CA LYS A 240 -1.29 -3.84 7.09
C LYS A 240 -1.85 -2.76 6.17
N GLY A 241 -3.17 -2.77 5.96
CA GLY A 241 -3.88 -1.81 5.13
C GLY A 241 -5.13 -1.26 5.80
N GLN A 242 -5.32 0.06 5.82
CA GLN A 242 -6.58 0.65 6.30
C GLN A 242 -7.04 1.83 5.44
N HIS A 243 -8.36 1.96 5.25
CA HIS A 243 -8.99 3.07 4.51
C HIS A 243 -8.58 3.10 3.04
N TRP A 244 -8.79 2.01 2.33
CA TRP A 244 -8.44 1.91 0.92
C TRP A 244 -9.66 2.08 0.03
N VAL A 245 -9.55 2.88 -1.03
CA VAL A 245 -10.59 3.09 -2.04
C VAL A 245 -10.01 2.76 -3.40
N ALA A 246 -10.76 2.00 -4.20
CA ALA A 246 -10.46 1.80 -5.60
C ALA A 246 -11.71 1.92 -6.49
N ILE A 247 -11.56 2.59 -7.63
CA ILE A 247 -12.63 2.85 -8.58
C ILE A 247 -12.12 2.57 -9.99
N GLN A 248 -12.66 1.52 -10.61
CA GLN A 248 -12.41 1.21 -12.02
C GLN A 248 -13.30 2.10 -12.91
N VAL A 249 -12.76 2.61 -14.01
CA VAL A 249 -13.50 3.46 -14.98
C VAL A 249 -13.27 3.11 -16.44
N SER A 250 -12.53 2.04 -16.73
CA SER A 250 -12.24 1.53 -18.07
C SER A 250 -12.43 0.01 -18.12
N ASP A 251 -12.72 -0.48 -19.32
CA ASP A 251 -12.91 -1.90 -19.63
C ASP A 251 -11.58 -2.68 -19.64
N ALA A 252 -10.46 -1.96 -19.67
CA ALA A 252 -9.12 -2.51 -19.52
C ALA A 252 -8.86 -3.11 -18.12
N ALA A 253 -9.48 -2.57 -17.06
CA ALA A 253 -9.21 -2.99 -15.69
C ALA A 253 -9.60 -4.45 -15.43
N ASP A 254 -8.82 -5.17 -14.61
CA ASP A 254 -9.09 -6.57 -14.25
C ASP A 254 -9.70 -6.67 -12.83
N ARG A 255 -8.88 -6.60 -11.77
CA ARG A 255 -9.34 -6.80 -10.38
C ARG A 255 -9.32 -5.54 -9.52
N GLY A 256 -10.21 -5.52 -8.52
CA GLY A 256 -10.09 -4.59 -7.40
C GLY A 256 -8.93 -4.96 -6.49
N ILE A 257 -8.78 -6.26 -6.20
CA ILE A 257 -7.67 -6.85 -5.46
C ILE A 257 -7.25 -8.15 -6.14
N GLU A 258 -5.97 -8.27 -6.47
CA GLU A 258 -5.29 -9.53 -6.72
C GLU A 258 -4.38 -9.89 -5.54
N ALA A 259 -4.42 -11.15 -5.14
CA ALA A 259 -3.87 -11.58 -3.87
C ALA A 259 -3.24 -12.96 -3.97
N ASP A 260 -1.94 -13.00 -4.17
CA ASP A 260 -1.15 -14.22 -4.28
C ASP A 260 -0.26 -14.44 -3.06
N ASN A 261 0.16 -15.70 -2.84
CA ASN A 261 1.31 -15.98 -1.96
C ASN A 261 2.61 -15.98 -2.76
N ASN A 262 2.72 -16.94 -3.68
CA ASN A 262 3.84 -17.11 -4.59
C ASN A 262 3.42 -18.09 -5.70
N GLY A 263 3.47 -17.66 -6.95
CA GLY A 263 3.01 -18.46 -8.10
C GLY A 263 3.83 -19.71 -8.37
N ASP A 264 5.14 -19.66 -8.12
CA ASP A 264 6.04 -20.80 -8.30
C ASP A 264 5.92 -21.83 -7.17
N ASN A 265 5.63 -21.37 -5.95
CA ASN A 265 5.48 -22.22 -4.77
C ASN A 265 4.38 -21.69 -3.85
N GLN A 266 3.15 -22.15 -4.08
CA GLN A 266 1.95 -21.69 -3.37
C GLN A 266 1.99 -21.90 -1.85
N VAL A 267 2.86 -22.79 -1.34
CA VAL A 267 3.04 -23.05 0.09
C VAL A 267 4.33 -22.45 0.67
N ALA A 268 4.97 -21.53 -0.07
CA ALA A 268 6.18 -20.85 0.36
C ALA A 268 5.98 -20.06 1.66
N PHE A 269 6.98 -20.16 2.54
CA PHE A 269 7.05 -19.36 3.76
C PHE A 269 8.03 -18.19 3.59
N PRO A 270 7.77 -17.05 4.24
CA PRO A 270 6.52 -16.75 4.95
C PRO A 270 5.36 -16.53 3.97
N TYR A 271 4.13 -16.81 4.41
CA TYR A 271 2.96 -16.62 3.54
C TYR A 271 2.66 -15.13 3.34
N SER A 272 2.05 -14.77 2.21
CA SER A 272 1.31 -13.52 2.08
C SER A 272 0.15 -13.58 3.06
N ASP A 273 0.21 -12.77 4.11
CA ASP A 273 -0.77 -12.75 5.20
C ASP A 273 -1.02 -11.31 5.70
N PRO A 274 -1.44 -10.40 4.80
CA PRO A 274 -1.70 -9.04 5.20
C PRO A 274 -2.93 -8.94 6.10
N LEU A 275 -2.96 -7.96 6.99
CA LEU A 275 -4.14 -7.62 7.80
C LEU A 275 -4.73 -6.32 7.27
N ILE A 276 -5.91 -6.37 6.67
CA ILE A 276 -6.53 -5.25 5.94
C ILE A 276 -7.92 -4.96 6.51
N SER A 277 -8.28 -3.68 6.66
CA SER A 277 -9.61 -3.29 7.05
C SER A 277 -10.08 -1.99 6.40
N ASN A 278 -11.39 -1.78 6.33
CA ASN A 278 -12.00 -0.54 5.83
C ASN A 278 -11.63 -0.25 4.38
N VAL A 279 -12.15 -1.08 3.47
CA VAL A 279 -11.88 -0.98 2.03
C VAL A 279 -13.19 -0.70 1.28
N THR A 280 -13.13 0.03 0.17
CA THR A 280 -14.26 0.24 -0.74
C THR A 280 -13.79 0.06 -2.17
N LEU A 281 -14.25 -1.01 -2.82
CA LEU A 281 -13.92 -1.37 -4.20
C LEU A 281 -15.14 -1.17 -5.09
N ILE A 282 -14.93 -0.51 -6.23
CA ILE A 282 -15.99 -0.12 -7.15
C ILE A 282 -15.59 -0.50 -8.57
N GLY A 283 -16.33 -1.43 -9.16
CA GLY A 283 -16.11 -1.89 -10.53
C GLY A 283 -16.77 -0.97 -11.56
N ALA A 284 -16.23 -1.00 -12.78
CA ALA A 284 -16.62 -0.09 -13.85
C ALA A 284 -17.95 -0.46 -14.56
N LYS A 285 -18.49 -1.67 -14.34
CA LYS A 285 -19.73 -2.19 -14.96
C LYS A 285 -19.72 -2.23 -16.51
N ILE A 286 -18.55 -2.41 -17.12
CA ILE A 286 -18.36 -2.26 -18.58
C ILE A 286 -17.71 -3.46 -19.29
N ASN A 287 -17.32 -4.51 -18.58
CA ASN A 287 -16.92 -5.79 -19.16
C ASN A 287 -17.65 -6.95 -18.45
N ASN A 288 -17.39 -8.21 -18.85
CA ASN A 288 -18.08 -9.42 -18.34
C ASN A 288 -17.17 -10.31 -17.46
N GLU A 289 -15.99 -9.86 -17.10
CA GLU A 289 -15.00 -10.67 -16.37
C GLU A 289 -14.28 -9.94 -15.24
N THR A 290 -14.67 -8.71 -14.88
CA THR A 290 -14.07 -8.02 -13.73
C THR A 290 -14.32 -8.76 -12.42
N ARG A 291 -13.32 -8.73 -11.53
CA ARG A 291 -13.38 -9.38 -10.20
C ARG A 291 -13.10 -8.36 -9.13
N ALA A 292 -13.90 -8.28 -8.08
CA ALA A 292 -13.56 -7.35 -7.01
C ALA A 292 -12.35 -7.82 -6.20
N ILE A 293 -12.35 -9.09 -5.79
CA ILE A 293 -11.27 -9.68 -5.00
C ILE A 293 -10.98 -11.07 -5.55
N LYS A 294 -9.73 -11.33 -5.90
CA LYS A 294 -9.25 -12.64 -6.35
C LYS A 294 -8.12 -13.12 -5.44
N LEU A 295 -8.40 -14.14 -4.64
CA LEU A 295 -7.48 -14.73 -3.65
C LEU A 295 -6.94 -16.04 -4.20
N ARG A 296 -5.63 -16.14 -4.39
CA ARG A 296 -5.02 -17.26 -5.12
C ARG A 296 -3.64 -17.63 -4.60
N GLU A 297 -3.13 -18.68 -5.23
CA GLU A 297 -1.74 -19.16 -5.08
C GLU A 297 -1.31 -19.45 -3.64
N GLY A 298 -2.24 -19.84 -2.77
CA GLY A 298 -1.98 -20.15 -1.37
C GLY A 298 -1.93 -18.94 -0.45
N THR A 299 -2.43 -17.78 -0.89
CA THR A 299 -2.53 -16.58 -0.04
C THR A 299 -3.31 -16.88 1.25
N LYS A 300 -2.89 -16.24 2.34
CA LYS A 300 -3.66 -16.14 3.58
C LYS A 300 -4.32 -14.78 3.56
N GLY A 301 -4.11 -13.95 4.58
CA GLY A 301 -4.65 -12.61 4.62
C GLY A 301 -5.95 -12.56 5.39
N ARG A 302 -6.13 -11.46 6.10
CA ARG A 302 -7.24 -11.25 7.02
C ARG A 302 -7.86 -9.90 6.71
N ILE A 303 -8.98 -9.94 6.01
CA ILE A 303 -9.61 -8.80 5.38
C ILE A 303 -10.98 -8.56 6.03
N TYR A 304 -11.21 -7.34 6.52
CA TYR A 304 -12.42 -6.97 7.25
C TYR A 304 -13.05 -5.68 6.72
N ASN A 305 -14.34 -5.46 6.97
CA ASN A 305 -14.99 -4.16 6.75
C ASN A 305 -14.90 -3.66 5.29
N VAL A 306 -15.02 -4.56 4.31
CA VAL A 306 -14.93 -4.24 2.89
C VAL A 306 -16.32 -3.92 2.34
N VAL A 307 -16.41 -2.91 1.48
CA VAL A 307 -17.56 -2.70 0.59
C VAL A 307 -17.11 -3.06 -0.82
N VAL A 308 -17.86 -3.94 -1.47
CA VAL A 308 -17.68 -4.27 -2.89
C VAL A 308 -18.98 -4.00 -3.63
N TYR A 309 -18.91 -3.32 -4.78
CA TYR A 309 -19.98 -3.38 -5.77
C TYR A 309 -19.51 -3.03 -7.20
N GLY A 310 -20.33 -3.37 -8.20
CA GLY A 310 -20.11 -2.93 -9.58
C GLY A 310 -19.13 -3.77 -10.41
N PHE A 311 -18.69 -4.91 -9.88
CA PHE A 311 -17.90 -5.92 -10.59
C PHE A 311 -18.78 -7.06 -11.08
N ASP A 312 -18.34 -7.81 -12.08
CA ASP A 312 -19.06 -9.00 -12.56
C ASP A 312 -19.02 -10.12 -11.53
N LYS A 313 -17.87 -10.30 -10.89
CA LYS A 313 -17.64 -11.26 -9.79
C LYS A 313 -17.24 -10.49 -8.53
N GLY A 314 -17.87 -10.83 -7.40
CA GLY A 314 -17.51 -10.28 -6.10
C GLY A 314 -16.17 -10.83 -5.64
N VAL A 315 -16.19 -11.98 -4.97
CA VAL A 315 -15.01 -12.61 -4.38
C VAL A 315 -14.76 -13.96 -5.03
N GLU A 316 -13.56 -14.14 -5.55
CA GLU A 316 -13.06 -15.36 -6.13
C GLU A 316 -11.91 -15.93 -5.29
N VAL A 317 -11.97 -17.22 -4.94
CA VAL A 317 -10.86 -17.94 -4.29
C VAL A 317 -10.46 -19.11 -5.16
N GLU A 318 -9.19 -19.19 -5.52
CA GLU A 318 -8.66 -20.23 -6.40
C GLU A 318 -7.46 -20.96 -5.79
N HIS A 319 -7.27 -22.19 -6.25
CA HIS A 319 -6.21 -23.14 -5.86
C HIS A 319 -6.44 -23.83 -4.50
N ASP A 320 -6.12 -25.13 -4.47
CA ASP A 320 -6.31 -25.99 -3.31
C ASP A 320 -5.60 -25.46 -2.04
N PRO A 321 -4.35 -24.93 -2.09
CA PRO A 321 -3.70 -24.35 -0.92
C PRO A 321 -4.45 -23.13 -0.35
N THR A 322 -5.00 -22.27 -1.21
CA THR A 322 -5.78 -21.09 -0.80
C THR A 322 -7.10 -21.50 -0.15
N LEU A 323 -7.80 -22.47 -0.76
CA LEU A 323 -9.04 -23.03 -0.20
C LEU A 323 -8.79 -23.72 1.15
N ASP A 324 -7.67 -24.42 1.31
CA ASP A 324 -7.28 -25.04 2.58
C ASP A 324 -6.99 -23.97 3.66
N ASN A 325 -6.27 -22.90 3.31
CA ASN A 325 -6.08 -21.75 4.20
C ASN A 325 -7.41 -21.11 4.61
N MET A 326 -8.35 -20.97 3.67
CA MET A 326 -9.70 -20.47 3.95
C MET A 326 -10.44 -21.36 4.96
N ASN A 327 -10.51 -22.67 4.67
CA ASN A 327 -11.24 -23.64 5.49
C ASN A 327 -10.63 -23.84 6.89
N LYS A 328 -9.32 -23.60 7.03
CA LYS A 328 -8.61 -23.64 8.33
C LYS A 328 -8.65 -22.30 9.08
N GLY A 329 -9.32 -21.28 8.55
CA GLY A 329 -9.42 -19.96 9.17
C GLY A 329 -8.14 -19.12 9.11
N ALA A 330 -7.20 -19.48 8.23
CA ALA A 330 -5.97 -18.71 7.98
C ALA A 330 -6.16 -17.62 6.92
N LEU A 331 -7.10 -17.82 5.99
CA LEU A 331 -7.59 -16.78 5.07
C LEU A 331 -8.99 -16.34 5.53
N ILE A 332 -9.18 -15.04 5.76
CA ILE A 332 -10.42 -14.48 6.30
C ILE A 332 -10.89 -13.31 5.44
N LEU A 333 -12.17 -13.35 5.02
CA LEU A 333 -12.94 -12.19 4.58
C LEU A 333 -14.22 -12.11 5.41
N ALA A 334 -14.31 -11.13 6.29
CA ALA A 334 -15.41 -11.02 7.27
C ALA A 334 -15.93 -9.59 7.40
N ASN A 335 -17.09 -9.44 8.04
CA ASN A 335 -17.68 -8.14 8.40
C ASN A 335 -17.81 -7.21 7.19
N SER A 336 -18.12 -7.76 6.01
CA SER A 336 -18.03 -7.04 4.74
C SER A 336 -19.37 -6.99 4.00
N TYR A 337 -19.60 -5.94 3.23
CA TYR A 337 -20.74 -5.80 2.32
C TYR A 337 -20.33 -6.24 0.91
N ILE A 338 -20.93 -7.32 0.42
CA ILE A 338 -20.64 -7.92 -0.89
C ILE A 338 -21.86 -7.69 -1.80
N GLY A 339 -21.82 -6.60 -2.57
CA GLY A 339 -22.86 -6.17 -3.49
C GLY A 339 -22.56 -6.55 -4.95
N ASN A 340 -22.77 -7.82 -5.31
CA ASN A 340 -22.56 -8.28 -6.69
C ASN A 340 -23.61 -9.30 -7.10
N THR A 341 -23.96 -9.33 -8.39
CA THR A 341 -24.84 -10.38 -8.95
C THR A 341 -24.24 -11.78 -8.88
N SER A 342 -22.91 -11.90 -8.90
CA SER A 342 -22.16 -13.13 -8.63
C SER A 342 -21.22 -12.92 -7.45
N PRO A 343 -21.70 -12.97 -6.20
CA PRO A 343 -20.93 -12.56 -5.03
C PRO A 343 -19.75 -13.48 -4.72
N TRP A 344 -19.84 -14.77 -5.05
CA TRP A 344 -18.87 -15.79 -4.64
C TRP A 344 -18.50 -16.72 -5.80
N SER A 345 -17.22 -17.05 -5.89
CA SER A 345 -16.65 -18.05 -6.81
C SER A 345 -15.52 -18.79 -6.09
N PHE A 346 -15.61 -20.12 -6.00
CA PHE A 346 -14.57 -20.93 -5.36
C PHE A 346 -14.13 -22.03 -6.32
N LYS A 347 -12.82 -22.14 -6.59
CA LYS A 347 -12.28 -23.11 -7.56
C LYS A 347 -11.03 -23.81 -7.03
N LYS A 348 -10.97 -25.12 -7.26
CA LYS A 348 -9.76 -25.92 -7.03
C LYS A 348 -8.67 -25.59 -8.04
N SER A 349 -7.47 -26.13 -7.83
CA SER A 349 -6.34 -25.94 -8.74
C SER A 349 -6.59 -26.46 -10.16
N ASP A 350 -7.48 -27.43 -10.35
CA ASP A 350 -7.89 -27.95 -11.66
C ASP A 350 -9.05 -27.16 -12.31
N GLY A 351 -9.48 -26.06 -11.69
CA GLY A 351 -10.61 -25.24 -12.14
C GLY A 351 -11.99 -25.77 -11.72
N THR A 352 -12.08 -26.91 -11.03
CA THR A 352 -13.34 -27.46 -10.54
C THR A 352 -13.98 -26.50 -9.52
N LYS A 353 -15.24 -26.12 -9.76
CA LYS A 353 -16.00 -25.28 -8.83
C LYS A 353 -16.33 -25.99 -7.53
N VAL A 354 -16.26 -25.27 -6.42
CA VAL A 354 -16.65 -25.71 -5.08
C VAL A 354 -17.84 -24.88 -4.61
N ASN A 355 -18.86 -25.53 -4.06
CA ASN A 355 -20.14 -24.89 -3.71
C ASN A 355 -20.25 -24.50 -2.22
N GLU A 356 -19.29 -24.88 -1.38
CA GLU A 356 -19.29 -24.59 0.05
C GLU A 356 -18.05 -23.76 0.43
N SER A 357 -18.26 -22.71 1.21
CA SER A 357 -17.19 -21.86 1.75
C SER A 357 -17.59 -21.27 3.09
N VAL A 358 -16.63 -21.20 4.01
CA VAL A 358 -16.78 -20.57 5.33
C VAL A 358 -17.16 -19.08 5.24
N PHE A 359 -16.79 -18.38 4.16
CA PHE A 359 -17.15 -16.96 3.96
C PHE A 359 -18.65 -16.72 3.85
N THR A 360 -19.41 -17.75 3.49
CA THR A 360 -20.88 -17.70 3.42
C THR A 360 -21.57 -18.01 4.75
N SER A 361 -20.81 -18.44 5.77
CA SER A 361 -21.33 -18.67 7.11
C SER A 361 -21.71 -17.36 7.80
N SER A 362 -22.76 -17.39 8.61
CA SER A 362 -23.17 -16.24 9.44
C SER A 362 -22.11 -15.81 10.45
N GLU A 363 -21.18 -16.70 10.81
CA GLU A 363 -20.06 -16.40 11.72
C GLU A 363 -19.05 -15.40 11.15
N TYR A 364 -19.01 -15.24 9.82
CA TYR A 364 -18.15 -14.26 9.15
C TYR A 364 -18.84 -12.89 8.99
N PHE A 365 -20.12 -12.77 9.34
CA PHE A 365 -20.87 -11.51 9.35
C PHE A 365 -20.87 -10.72 8.02
N ASN A 366 -20.67 -11.42 6.89
CA ASN A 366 -20.76 -10.82 5.56
C ASN A 366 -22.22 -10.52 5.18
N ILE A 367 -22.49 -9.31 4.72
CA ILE A 367 -23.77 -8.87 4.19
C ILE A 367 -23.73 -9.05 2.68
N VAL A 368 -24.47 -10.04 2.17
CA VAL A 368 -24.52 -10.32 0.73
C VAL A 368 -25.76 -9.66 0.12
N LYS A 369 -25.54 -8.94 -0.99
CA LYS A 369 -26.60 -8.37 -1.83
C LYS A 369 -26.34 -8.75 -3.28
N GLU A 370 -27.25 -9.52 -3.86
CA GLU A 370 -27.18 -10.00 -5.24
C GLU A 370 -27.56 -8.90 -6.25
N SER A 371 -26.80 -7.81 -6.25
CA SER A 371 -27.03 -6.64 -7.09
C SER A 371 -25.76 -5.84 -7.27
N ASN A 372 -25.51 -5.36 -8.49
CA ASN A 372 -24.42 -4.43 -8.80
C ASN A 372 -24.81 -2.95 -8.54
N ALA A 373 -25.96 -2.70 -7.90
CA ALA A 373 -26.39 -1.35 -7.55
C ALA A 373 -25.45 -0.74 -6.50
N SER A 374 -25.32 0.59 -6.53
CA SER A 374 -24.62 1.30 -5.46
C SER A 374 -25.36 1.07 -4.13
N PRO A 375 -24.66 0.73 -3.03
CA PRO A 375 -25.28 0.58 -1.72
C PRO A 375 -25.95 1.87 -1.23
N GLU A 376 -27.14 1.76 -0.64
CA GLU A 376 -27.96 2.91 -0.19
C GLU A 376 -27.28 3.79 0.88
N PHE A 377 -26.32 3.25 1.63
CA PHE A 377 -25.57 3.99 2.64
C PHE A 377 -24.45 4.84 2.06
N LEU A 378 -24.12 4.70 0.78
CA LEU A 378 -23.18 5.58 0.09
C LEU A 378 -23.90 6.87 -0.29
N SER A 379 -23.38 7.99 0.21
CA SER A 379 -23.86 9.34 -0.11
C SER A 379 -23.39 9.83 -1.49
N ASN A 380 -22.35 9.21 -2.04
CA ASN A 380 -21.88 9.39 -3.42
C ASN A 380 -21.32 8.06 -3.96
N VAL A 381 -20.33 8.09 -4.87
CA VAL A 381 -19.67 6.89 -5.40
C VAL A 381 -19.01 6.04 -4.29
N PHE A 382 -18.24 6.62 -3.37
CA PHE A 382 -17.42 5.84 -2.40
C PHE A 382 -17.47 6.35 -0.95
N ILE A 383 -18.10 7.50 -0.71
CA ILE A 383 -18.26 8.16 0.59
C ILE A 383 -19.54 7.66 1.25
N GLY A 384 -19.37 7.01 2.39
CA GLY A 384 -20.45 6.38 3.13
C GLY A 384 -19.97 5.11 3.79
N VAL A 385 -20.61 4.75 4.89
CA VAL A 385 -20.20 3.61 5.70
C VAL A 385 -21.41 2.89 6.29
N HIS A 386 -21.27 1.60 6.55
CA HIS A 386 -22.31 0.79 7.16
C HIS A 386 -21.90 0.33 8.56
N SER A 387 -22.71 0.60 9.58
CA SER A 387 -22.32 0.36 10.98
C SER A 387 -22.63 -1.05 11.49
N THR A 388 -23.70 -1.69 11.01
CA THR A 388 -24.06 -3.04 11.47
C THR A 388 -23.03 -4.06 11.00
N ASN A 389 -22.72 -5.01 11.89
CA ASN A 389 -21.75 -6.09 11.67
C ASN A 389 -20.31 -5.64 11.42
N ALA A 390 -19.96 -4.37 11.66
CA ALA A 390 -18.57 -3.94 11.53
C ALA A 390 -17.68 -4.51 12.65
N LYS A 391 -16.42 -4.79 12.32
CA LYS A 391 -15.38 -5.15 13.28
C LYS A 391 -14.57 -3.91 13.63
N ASP A 392 -14.30 -3.63 14.90
CA ASP A 392 -13.29 -2.60 15.24
C ASP A 392 -11.88 -3.13 14.89
N PRO A 393 -11.19 -2.60 13.88
CA PRO A 393 -9.87 -3.10 13.52
C PRO A 393 -8.82 -2.81 14.58
N LYS A 394 -9.05 -1.84 15.49
CA LYS A 394 -8.17 -1.60 16.65
C LYS A 394 -8.05 -2.82 17.56
N GLN A 395 -9.08 -3.66 17.59
CA GLN A 395 -9.07 -4.92 18.36
C GLN A 395 -8.30 -6.05 17.67
N LEU A 396 -8.01 -5.90 16.37
CA LEU A 396 -7.20 -6.86 15.61
C LEU A 396 -5.71 -6.55 15.79
N ASP A 397 -5.35 -5.26 15.74
CA ASP A 397 -3.98 -4.77 15.94
C ASP A 397 -3.98 -3.27 16.30
N ASN A 398 -3.04 -2.84 17.13
CA ASN A 398 -2.96 -1.44 17.60
C ASN A 398 -2.51 -0.44 16.53
N TRP A 399 -2.03 -0.88 15.36
CA TRP A 399 -1.67 0.00 14.25
C TRP A 399 -2.89 0.68 13.60
N PHE A 400 -4.05 0.02 13.64
CA PHE A 400 -5.29 0.55 13.08
C PHE A 400 -5.83 1.74 13.87
N ASP A 401 -6.59 2.59 13.18
CA ASP A 401 -7.48 3.55 13.80
C ASP A 401 -8.80 2.85 14.16
N THR A 402 -9.49 3.32 15.21
CA THR A 402 -10.82 2.80 15.53
C THR A 402 -11.79 3.16 14.40
N ALA A 403 -12.39 2.14 13.79
CA ALA A 403 -13.35 2.29 12.70
C ALA A 403 -14.47 1.26 12.86
N ASN A 404 -15.50 1.61 13.63
CA ASN A 404 -16.68 0.76 13.90
C ASN A 404 -17.67 0.77 12.73
N PHE A 405 -17.17 0.61 11.51
CA PHE A 405 -17.98 0.64 10.29
C PHE A 405 -17.34 -0.16 9.15
N ILE A 406 -18.16 -0.60 8.21
CA ILE A 406 -17.80 -1.22 6.93
C ILE A 406 -17.65 -0.11 5.89
N GLY A 407 -16.58 -0.16 5.09
CA GLY A 407 -16.23 0.86 4.09
C GLY A 407 -15.04 1.71 4.50
N ALA A 408 -14.54 2.52 3.56
CA ALA A 408 -13.26 3.21 3.68
C ALA A 408 -13.38 4.70 4.06
N VAL A 409 -14.46 5.39 3.67
CA VAL A 409 -14.58 6.84 3.80
C VAL A 409 -15.83 7.21 4.60
N ASN A 410 -15.62 7.61 5.86
CA ASN A 410 -16.69 8.12 6.71
C ASN A 410 -17.10 9.53 6.24
N PRO A 411 -18.39 9.81 5.98
CA PRO A 411 -18.84 11.14 5.55
C PRO A 411 -18.47 12.27 6.52
N ASN A 412 -18.33 11.98 7.82
CA ASN A 412 -17.96 12.95 8.83
C ASN A 412 -16.44 13.17 8.94
N ASN A 413 -15.63 12.36 8.27
CA ASN A 413 -14.18 12.47 8.19
C ASN A 413 -13.69 12.03 6.81
N ASN A 414 -13.99 12.84 5.80
CA ASN A 414 -13.62 12.56 4.42
C ASN A 414 -12.13 12.83 4.21
N TRP A 415 -11.29 11.80 4.36
CA TRP A 415 -9.84 11.89 4.15
C TRP A 415 -9.44 12.05 2.68
N THR A 416 -10.35 11.86 1.72
CA THR A 416 -10.04 11.97 0.28
C THR A 416 -10.18 13.41 -0.24
N ASP A 417 -10.70 14.34 0.55
CA ASP A 417 -11.05 15.68 0.07
C ASP A 417 -9.80 16.48 -0.36
N LYS A 418 -9.95 17.34 -1.38
CA LYS A 418 -8.95 18.29 -1.93
C LYS A 418 -7.68 17.71 -2.58
N TRP A 419 -7.24 16.51 -2.21
CA TRP A 419 -5.94 15.99 -2.65
C TRP A 419 -6.03 14.75 -3.55
N THR A 420 -7.16 14.02 -3.58
CA THR A 420 -7.35 12.95 -4.56
C THR A 420 -7.95 13.51 -5.85
N ARG A 421 -7.88 12.71 -6.93
CA ARG A 421 -8.48 13.03 -8.23
C ARG A 421 -9.30 11.83 -8.68
N PHE A 422 -10.54 12.08 -9.11
CA PHE A 422 -11.49 11.02 -9.51
C PHE A 422 -12.50 11.50 -10.56
N GLU A 423 -12.14 12.55 -11.30
CA GLU A 423 -12.90 13.09 -12.45
C GLU A 423 -12.29 12.66 -13.78
#